data_AF-A0A1F7I2Z2-F1
#
_entry.id   AF-A0A1F7I2Z2-F1
#
_cell.length_a   1.000
_cell.length_b   1.000
_cell.length_c   1.000
_cell.angle_alpha   90.00
_cell.angle_beta   90.00
_cell.angle_gamma   90.00
#
_symmetry.space_group_name_H-M   'P 1'
#
loop_
_entity.id
_entity.type
_entity.pdbx_description
1 polymer ?
#
loop_
_entity_poly.entity_id
_entity_poly.type
_entity_poly.pdbx_seq_one_letter_code
_entity_poly.pdbx_strand_id
1 'polypeptide(L)'
;MISELLRTINNFHLTKFRFSDILNIMDNTQGTAIIRDRGQFTIPDRIREALKWALPNSVVSLVTTSKNELLIKPYQASMDIDWEQMWKEIYKARSVKGKRGNLSNFITSDRENH
;
A
#
# COMPACT_ATOMS: atom_id res chain seq x y z
N MET A 1 -59.85 2.48 16.08
CA MET A 1 -58.67 2.09 16.87
C MET A 1 -57.91 0.86 16.35
N ILE A 2 -58.26 0.26 15.20
CA ILE A 2 -57.43 -0.75 14.51
C ILE A 2 -56.90 -0.19 13.16
N SER A 3 -57.56 0.83 12.62
CA SER A 3 -57.19 1.51 11.37
C SER A 3 -55.94 2.38 11.46
N GLU A 4 -55.55 2.84 12.66
CA GLU A 4 -54.32 3.62 12.86
C GLU A 4 -53.07 2.74 12.98
N LEU A 5 -53.18 1.58 13.63
CA LEU A 5 -52.09 0.60 13.74
C LEU A 5 -51.69 -0.02 12.40
N LEU A 6 -52.65 -0.20 11.48
CA LEU A 6 -52.37 -0.69 10.12
C LEU A 6 -51.73 0.38 9.21
N ARG A 7 -51.87 1.67 9.56
CA ARG A 7 -51.26 2.77 8.80
C ARG A 7 -49.78 2.97 9.16
N THR A 8 -49.38 2.67 10.39
CA THR A 8 -47.98 2.79 10.85
C THR A 8 -47.08 1.67 10.31
N ILE A 9 -47.64 0.51 9.95
CA ILE A 9 -46.87 -0.62 9.42
C ILE A 9 -46.49 -0.41 7.94
N ASN A 10 -47.22 0.42 7.19
CA ASN A 10 -47.00 0.64 5.75
C ASN A 10 -45.94 1.69 5.40
N ASN A 11 -45.25 2.30 6.38
CA ASN A 11 -44.23 3.32 6.13
C ASN A 11 -42.80 2.89 6.51
N PHE A 12 -42.57 1.62 6.84
CA PHE A 12 -41.21 1.09 6.83
C PHE A 12 -40.80 0.84 5.38
N HIS A 13 -40.22 1.87 4.76
CA HIS A 13 -39.30 1.69 3.65
C HIS A 13 -38.17 0.79 4.14
N LEU A 14 -38.36 -0.52 4.00
CA LEU A 14 -37.28 -1.50 4.05
C LEU A 14 -36.36 -1.14 2.88
N THR A 15 -35.34 -0.34 3.17
CA THR A 15 -34.18 -0.22 2.31
C THR A 15 -33.72 -1.66 2.05
N LYS A 16 -33.83 -2.09 0.80
CA LYS A 16 -33.34 -3.39 0.33
C LYS A 16 -31.89 -3.53 0.79
N PHE A 17 -31.65 -4.24 1.89
CA PHE A 17 -30.32 -4.72 2.24
C PHE A 17 -29.85 -5.53 1.05
N ARG A 18 -28.81 -5.07 0.36
CA ARG A 18 -28.22 -5.86 -0.72
C ARG A 18 -27.41 -6.98 -0.07
N PHE A 19 -27.32 -8.13 -0.73
CA PHE A 19 -26.42 -9.21 -0.29
C PHE A 19 -24.96 -8.73 -0.12
N SER A 20 -24.56 -7.69 -0.86
CA SER A 20 -23.27 -7.00 -0.68
C SER A 20 -23.11 -6.35 0.70
N ASP A 21 -24.19 -5.87 1.29
CA ASP A 21 -24.18 -5.18 2.59
C ASP A 21 -24.03 -6.20 3.73
N ILE A 22 -24.52 -7.43 3.53
CA ILE A 22 -24.35 -8.58 4.44
C ILE A 22 -22.91 -9.13 4.36
N LEU A 23 -22.31 -9.12 3.16
CA LEU A 23 -20.93 -9.58 2.93
C LEU A 23 -19.85 -8.70 3.60
N ASN A 24 -20.14 -7.44 3.92
CA ASN A 24 -19.21 -6.55 4.62
C ASN A 24 -19.24 -6.68 6.15
N ILE A 25 -20.08 -7.55 6.72
CA ILE A 25 -20.30 -7.62 8.18
C ILE A 25 -19.38 -8.60 8.90
N MET A 26 -18.68 -9.51 8.20
CA MET A 26 -17.86 -10.53 8.88
C MET A 26 -16.51 -10.72 8.20
N ASP A 27 -15.52 -9.95 8.64
CA ASP A 27 -14.16 -10.46 8.86
C ASP A 27 -13.39 -9.51 9.79
N ASN A 28 -13.94 -9.27 10.98
CA ASN A 28 -13.18 -8.67 12.08
C ASN A 28 -12.25 -9.72 12.68
N THR A 29 -11.21 -10.08 11.92
CA THR A 29 -10.19 -11.03 12.32
C THR A 29 -9.27 -10.37 13.36
N GLN A 30 -9.47 -10.70 14.64
CA GLN A 30 -8.63 -10.23 15.73
C GLN A 30 -7.48 -11.21 15.97
N GLY A 31 -6.29 -10.67 16.22
CA GLY A 31 -5.12 -11.47 16.55
C GLY A 31 -4.21 -10.68 17.48
N THR A 32 -3.61 -11.39 18.44
CA THR A 32 -2.59 -10.84 19.33
C THR A 32 -1.23 -11.30 18.86
N ALA A 33 -0.25 -10.39 18.84
CA ALA A 33 1.12 -10.70 18.50
C ALA A 33 2.06 -10.10 19.56
N ILE A 34 3.22 -10.73 19.73
CA ILE A 34 4.28 -10.24 20.62
C ILE A 34 5.30 -9.48 19.76
N ILE A 35 5.68 -8.30 20.21
CA ILE A 35 6.81 -7.56 19.64
C ILE A 35 8.09 -8.23 20.14
N ARG A 36 8.86 -8.78 19.21
CA ARG A 36 10.16 -9.41 19.45
C ARG A 36 11.26 -8.36 19.57
N ASP A 37 12.45 -8.82 19.94
CA ASP A 37 13.66 -8.00 19.95
C ASP A 37 13.82 -7.25 18.61
N ARG A 38 14.25 -5.98 18.70
CA ARG A 38 14.40 -5.06 17.55
C ARG A 38 13.08 -4.56 16.94
N GLY A 39 11.96 -4.64 17.67
CA GLY A 39 10.68 -4.04 17.25
C GLY A 39 9.98 -4.79 16.12
N GLN A 40 10.36 -6.04 15.88
CA GLN A 40 9.73 -6.90 14.87
C GLN A 40 8.47 -7.53 15.46
N PHE A 41 7.35 -7.51 14.74
CA PHE A 41 6.18 -8.31 15.09
C PHE A 41 5.71 -9.10 13.87
N THR A 42 5.15 -10.27 14.13
CA THR A 42 4.64 -11.15 13.08
C THR A 42 3.13 -10.99 12.98
N ILE A 43 2.62 -10.68 11.80
CA ILE A 43 1.18 -10.69 11.53
C ILE A 43 0.71 -12.15 11.61
N PRO A 44 -0.24 -12.51 12.50
CA PRO A 44 -0.76 -13.87 12.60
C PRO A 44 -1.35 -14.38 11.28
N ASP A 45 -1.24 -15.69 11.03
CA ASP A 45 -1.62 -16.30 9.76
C ASP A 45 -3.09 -16.04 9.39
N ARG A 46 -4.00 -16.06 10.38
CA ARG A 46 -5.43 -15.75 10.19
C ARG A 46 -5.65 -14.35 9.60
N ILE A 47 -4.88 -13.36 10.06
CA ILE A 47 -4.96 -11.98 9.54
C ILE A 47 -4.35 -11.93 8.14
N ARG A 48 -3.31 -12.71 7.87
CA ARG A 48 -2.65 -12.77 6.56
C ARG A 48 -3.52 -13.40 5.49
N GLU A 49 -4.29 -14.43 5.84
CA GLU A 49 -5.24 -15.08 4.93
C GLU A 49 -6.40 -14.15 4.55
N ALA A 50 -6.85 -13.33 5.50
CA ALA A 50 -7.86 -12.29 5.24
C ALA A 50 -7.30 -11.14 4.38
N LEU A 51 -6.03 -10.78 4.56
CA LEU A 51 -5.39 -9.63 3.91
C LEU A 51 -4.49 -10.06 2.73
N LYS A 52 -5.03 -10.03 1.51
CA LYS A 52 -4.30 -10.37 0.27
C LYS A 52 -2.99 -9.58 0.03
N TRP A 53 -2.84 -8.41 0.65
CA TRP A 53 -1.65 -7.57 0.51
C TRP A 53 -0.56 -7.86 1.54
N ALA A 54 -0.84 -8.66 2.57
CA ALA A 54 0.10 -8.97 3.64
C ALA A 54 1.04 -10.14 3.28
N LEU A 55 1.51 -10.19 2.03
CA LEU A 55 2.41 -11.24 1.55
C LEU A 55 3.85 -11.01 2.06
N PRO A 56 4.69 -12.05 2.12
CA PRO A 56 6.11 -11.88 2.39
C PRO A 56 6.74 -10.88 1.42
N ASN A 57 7.63 -10.02 1.92
CA ASN A 57 8.30 -8.96 1.17
C ASN A 57 7.38 -7.85 0.60
N SER A 58 6.12 -7.76 1.02
CA SER A 58 5.25 -6.63 0.67
C SER A 58 5.66 -5.36 1.42
N VAL A 59 5.72 -4.24 0.71
CA VAL A 59 5.99 -2.92 1.30
C VAL A 59 4.71 -2.38 1.91
N VAL A 60 4.80 -1.89 3.16
CA VAL A 60 3.68 -1.34 3.91
C VAL A 60 3.98 0.08 4.37
N SER A 61 2.94 0.89 4.46
CA SER A 61 2.97 2.20 5.09
C SER A 61 2.52 2.09 6.54
N LEU A 62 3.23 2.78 7.43
CA LEU A 62 2.95 2.84 8.86
C LEU A 62 2.53 4.25 9.22
N VAL A 63 1.31 4.39 9.72
CA VAL A 63 0.76 5.69 10.14
C VAL A 63 0.32 5.60 11.59
N THR A 64 0.82 6.50 12.43
CA THR A 64 0.35 6.65 13.81
C THR A 64 -0.81 7.63 13.83
N THR A 65 -2.04 7.15 13.99
CA THR A 65 -3.23 8.00 14.04
C THR A 65 -3.40 8.63 15.43
N SER A 66 -2.98 7.94 16.47
CA SER A 66 -3.04 8.38 17.88
C SER A 66 -1.89 7.75 18.68
N LYS A 67 -1.74 8.13 19.96
CA LYS A 67 -0.65 7.61 20.81
C LYS A 67 -0.63 6.08 20.95
N ASN A 68 -1.78 5.43 20.80
CA ASN A 68 -1.94 3.99 21.03
C ASN A 68 -2.37 3.22 19.76
N GLU A 69 -2.39 3.88 18.60
CA GLU A 69 -2.90 3.28 17.37
C GLU A 69 -1.87 3.36 16.26
N LEU A 70 -1.47 2.17 15.77
CA LEU A 70 -0.63 2.00 14.60
C LEU A 70 -1.48 1.43 13.47
N LEU A 71 -1.63 2.21 12.41
CA LEU A 71 -2.34 1.81 11.21
C LEU A 71 -1.34 1.31 10.17
N ILE A 72 -1.51 0.07 9.73
CA ILE A 72 -0.66 -0.56 8.71
C ILE A 72 -1.49 -0.67 7.44
N LYS A 73 -0.97 -0.14 6.34
CA LYS A 73 -1.63 -0.15 5.04
C LYS A 73 -0.67 -0.67 3.96
N PRO A 74 -1.16 -1.29 2.88
CA PRO A 74 -0.32 -1.56 1.73
C PRO A 74 0.28 -0.24 1.21
N TYR A 75 1.56 -0.25 0.89
CA TYR A 75 2.18 0.92 0.28
C TYR A 75 1.67 1.08 -1.14
N GLN A 76 0.76 2.03 -1.32
CA GLN A 76 0.37 2.50 -2.62
C GLN A 76 1.30 3.66 -2.95
N ALA A 77 2.37 3.37 -3.71
CA ALA A 77 3.10 4.44 -4.36
C ALA A 77 2.09 5.19 -5.23
N SER A 78 1.77 6.44 -4.89
CA SER A 78 1.27 7.37 -5.89
C SER A 78 2.41 7.50 -6.90
N MET A 79 2.38 6.69 -7.95
CA MET A 79 3.23 6.85 -9.11
C MET A 79 2.75 8.08 -9.88
N ASP A 80 2.80 9.24 -9.24
CA ASP A 80 2.83 10.53 -9.92
C ASP A 80 4.26 10.71 -10.41
N ILE A 81 4.63 9.86 -11.37
CA ILE A 81 5.89 9.98 -12.09
C ILE A 81 5.71 11.17 -13.02
N ASP A 82 6.41 12.27 -12.73
CA ASP A 82 6.55 13.36 -13.68
C ASP A 82 7.43 12.89 -14.85
N TRP A 83 6.75 12.31 -15.85
CA TRP A 83 7.37 11.81 -17.07
C TRP A 83 8.09 12.92 -17.83
N GLU A 84 7.58 14.16 -17.78
CA GLU A 84 8.19 15.29 -18.45
C GLU A 84 9.55 15.61 -17.80
N GLN A 85 9.60 15.70 -16.48
CA GLN A 85 10.84 15.94 -15.76
C GLN A 85 11.84 14.80 -15.98
N MET A 86 11.38 13.54 -15.96
CA MET A 86 12.26 12.39 -16.20
C MET A 86 12.89 12.46 -17.60
N TRP A 87 12.09 12.72 -18.65
CA TRP A 87 12.62 12.86 -20.01
C TRP A 87 13.58 14.04 -20.13
N LYS A 88 13.27 15.18 -19.49
CA LYS A 88 14.14 16.36 -19.47
C LYS A 88 15.52 16.06 -18.89
N GLU A 89 15.58 15.35 -17.78
CA GLU A 89 16.86 14.94 -17.18
C GLU A 89 17.62 13.93 -18.06
N ILE A 90 16.93 12.99 -18.71
CA ILE A 90 17.54 12.08 -19.70
C ILE A 90 18.16 12.86 -20.86
N TYR A 91 17.43 13.82 -21.43
CA TYR A 91 17.95 14.66 -22.51
C TYR A 91 19.13 15.49 -22.05
N LYS A 92 19.06 16.07 -20.84
CA LYS A 92 20.17 16.82 -20.24
C LYS A 92 21.41 15.95 -20.09
N ALA A 93 21.29 14.74 -19.53
CA ALA A 93 22.40 13.81 -19.40
C ALA A 93 23.02 13.43 -20.76
N ARG A 94 22.20 13.19 -21.79
CA ARG A 94 22.67 12.89 -23.16
C ARG A 94 23.26 14.10 -23.88
N SER A 95 22.84 15.31 -23.50
CA SER A 95 23.36 16.56 -24.08
C SER A 95 24.78 16.87 -23.64
N VAL A 96 25.22 16.29 -22.51
CA VAL A 96 26.61 16.36 -22.06
C VAL A 96 27.48 15.55 -23.03
N LYS A 97 28.02 16.23 -24.03
CA LYS A 97 29.05 15.67 -24.89
C LYS A 97 30.33 15.52 -24.07
N GLY A 98 30.63 14.30 -23.64
CA GLY A 98 31.94 13.96 -23.09
C GLY A 98 33.05 14.24 -24.11
N LYS A 99 34.29 14.40 -23.63
CA LYS A 99 35.44 14.41 -24.53
C LYS A 99 35.59 13.00 -25.12
N ARG A 100 35.76 12.89 -26.44
CA ARG A 100 36.09 11.60 -27.07
C ARG A 100 37.41 11.12 -26.48
N GLY A 101 37.40 9.93 -25.88
CA GLY A 101 38.55 9.28 -25.29
C GLY A 101 38.73 7.87 -25.84
N ASN A 102 39.94 7.32 -25.73
CA ASN A 102 40.20 5.93 -26.10
C ASN A 102 39.69 5.00 -24.99
N LEU A 103 38.65 4.23 -25.29
CA LEU A 103 38.05 3.26 -24.37
C LEU A 103 39.07 2.23 -23.87
N SER A 104 40.02 1.82 -24.72
CA SER A 104 41.08 0.88 -24.34
C SER A 104 42.04 1.47 -23.32
N ASN A 105 42.37 2.77 -23.45
CA ASN A 105 43.25 3.45 -22.49
C ASN A 105 42.55 3.65 -21.14
N PHE A 106 41.24 3.93 -21.15
CA PHE A 106 40.44 4.04 -19.93
C PHE A 106 40.41 2.70 -19.17
N ILE A 107 40.10 1.59 -19.86
CA ILE A 107 40.04 0.26 -19.25
C ILE A 107 41.42 -0.17 -18.71
N THR A 108 42.50 0.13 -19.44
CA THR A 108 43.87 -0.19 -19.01
C THR A 108 44.23 0.60 -17.74
N SER A 109 43.99 1.91 -17.75
CA SER A 109 44.24 2.79 -16.59
C SER A 109 43.39 2.41 -15.37
N ASP A 110 42.15 2.00 -15.56
CA ASP A 110 41.27 1.55 -14.46
C ASP A 110 41.80 0.27 -13.81
N ARG A 111 42.27 -0.70 -14.61
CA ARG A 111 42.84 -1.95 -14.12
C ARG A 111 44.20 -1.81 -13.46
N GLU A 112 45.01 -0.86 -13.88
CA GLU A 112 46.35 -0.64 -13.32
C GLU A 112 46.34 0.16 -12.01
N ASN A 113 45.26 0.90 -11.72
CA ASN A 113 45.14 1.76 -10.53
C ASN A 113 44.18 1.22 -9.45
N HIS A 114 43.69 -0.02 -9.60
CA HIS A 114 42.90 -0.75 -8.59
C HIS A 114 43.77 -1.78 -7.87
#